data_AF-A0A074TSA0-F1
#
_entry.id   AF-A0A074TSA0-F1
#
_cell.length_a   1.000
_cell.length_b   1.000
_cell.length_c   1.000
_cell.angle_alpha   90.00
_cell.angle_beta   90.00
_cell.angle_gamma   90.00
#
_symmetry.space_group_name_H-M   'P 1'
#
loop_
_entity.id
_entity.type
_entity.pdbx_description
1 polymer ?
#
loop_
_entity_poly.entity_id
_entity_poly.type
_entity_poly.pdbx_seq_one_letter_code
_entity_poly.pdbx_strand_id
1 'polypeptide(L)' 'MEDLALAVAIAVKYIESRTAEEDLDNDIKALEEIAAHLQSAGHEYQLEVSLALSRIGSPDLIEALGLQADSS' A
#
# COMPACT_ATOMS: atom_id res chain seq x y z
N MET A 1 -4.86 5.11 12.11
CA MET A 1 -6.15 4.87 11.43
C MET A 1 -6.39 5.84 10.28
N GLU A 2 -6.23 7.15 10.46
CA GLU A 2 -6.44 8.13 9.36
C GLU A 2 -5.58 7.83 8.13
N ASP A 3 -4.28 7.61 8.30
CA ASP A 3 -3.37 7.31 7.18
C ASP A 3 -3.71 6.00 6.48
N LEU A 4 -4.10 4.96 7.23
CA LEU A 4 -4.52 3.68 6.66
C LEU A 4 -5.81 3.82 5.85
N ALA A 5 -6.78 4.58 6.37
CA ALA A 5 -8.02 4.85 5.66
C ALA A 5 -7.77 5.65 4.37
N LEU A 6 -6.82 6.59 4.41
CA LEU A 6 -6.44 7.37 3.24
C LEU A 6 -5.72 6.53 2.18
N ALA A 7 -4.78 5.65 2.59
CA ALA A 7 -4.14 4.69 1.69
C ALA A 7 -5.17 3.80 0.98
N VAL A 8 -6.16 3.28 1.71
CA VAL A 8 -7.25 2.48 1.13
C VAL A 8 -8.12 3.31 0.19
N ALA A 9 -8.48 4.54 0.57
CA ALA A 9 -9.29 5.42 -0.27
C ALA A 9 -8.58 5.77 -1.59
N ILE A 10 -7.27 6.00 -1.56
CA ILE A 10 -6.44 6.22 -2.75
C ILE A 10 -6.42 4.98 -3.63
N ALA A 11 -6.20 3.79 -3.04
CA ALA A 11 -6.20 2.54 -3.78
C ALA A 11 -7.54 2.27 -4.48
N VAL A 12 -8.66 2.48 -3.78
CA VAL A 12 -10.01 2.31 -4.34
C VAL A 12 -10.25 3.30 -5.48
N LYS A 13 -9.97 4.59 -5.24
CA LYS A 13 -10.12 5.64 -6.26
C LYS A 13 -9.29 5.35 -7.51
N TYR A 14 -8.05 4.89 -7.32
CA TYR A 14 -7.16 4.56 -8.41
C TYR A 14 -7.69 3.39 -9.24
N ILE A 15 -8.19 2.32 -8.60
CA ILE A 15 -8.82 1.19 -9.29
C ILE A 15 -10.05 1.64 -10.10
N GLU A 16 -10.85 2.57 -9.56
CA GLU A 16 -12.02 3.11 -10.27
C GLU A 16 -11.66 3.99 -11.46
N SER A 17 -10.58 4.78 -11.36
CA SER A 17 -10.14 5.65 -12.45
C SER A 17 -9.32 4.92 -13.50
N ARG A 18 -8.76 3.75 -13.16
CA ARG A 18 -7.81 3.05 -14.01
C ARG A 18 -8.44 2.56 -15.31
N THR A 19 -7.92 3.05 -16.43
CA THR A 19 -8.34 2.62 -17.78
C THR A 19 -7.26 1.77 -18.44
N ALA A 20 -7.63 0.99 -19.47
CA ALA A 20 -6.67 0.18 -20.22
C ALA A 20 -5.63 1.01 -21.01
N GLU A 21 -5.88 2.32 -21.15
CA GLU A 21 -5.00 3.27 -21.84
C GLU A 21 -4.12 4.07 -20.86
N GLU A 22 -4.24 3.83 -19.54
CA GLU A 22 -3.40 4.50 -18.57
C GLU A 22 -1.93 4.07 -18.64
N ASP A 23 -1.09 5.08 -18.41
CA ASP A 23 0.35 5.06 -18.45
C ASP A 23 0.93 4.51 -17.13
N LEU A 24 1.99 3.69 -17.24
CA LEU A 24 2.80 3.16 -16.14
C LEU A 24 3.18 4.21 -15.08
N ASP A 25 3.37 5.47 -15.48
CA ASP A 25 3.69 6.57 -14.57
C ASP A 25 2.55 6.85 -13.58
N ASN A 26 1.29 6.67 -13.98
CA ASN A 26 0.15 6.80 -13.08
C ASN A 26 0.08 5.62 -12.09
N ASP A 27 0.36 4.40 -12.55
CA ASP A 27 0.45 3.21 -11.70
C ASP A 27 1.52 3.41 -10.61
N ILE A 28 2.71 3.90 -11.01
CA ILE A 28 3.82 4.17 -10.09
C ILE A 28 3.41 5.25 -9.08
N LYS A 29 2.86 6.37 -9.55
CA LYS A 29 2.46 7.48 -8.68
C LYS A 29 1.42 7.07 -7.65
N ALA A 30 0.43 6.27 -8.05
CA ALA A 30 -0.58 5.77 -7.12
C ALA A 30 0.05 4.86 -6.05
N LEU A 31 0.98 3.99 -6.44
CA LEU A 31 1.71 3.13 -5.51
C LEU A 31 2.58 3.94 -4.54
N GLU A 32 3.27 4.98 -5.01
CA GLU A 32 4.07 5.87 -4.17
C GLU A 32 3.22 6.60 -3.12
N GLU A 33 2.03 7.10 -3.52
CA GLU A 33 1.11 7.80 -2.62
C GLU A 33 0.54 6.85 -1.56
N ILE A 34 0.14 5.63 -1.97
CA ILE A 34 -0.31 4.58 -1.04
C ILE A 34 0.81 4.21 -0.06
N ALA A 35 2.03 3.99 -0.55
CA ALA A 35 3.18 3.64 0.27
C ALA A 35 3.49 4.73 1.30
N ALA A 36 3.45 6.01 0.92
CA ALA A 36 3.71 7.13 1.82
C ALA A 36 2.73 7.16 3.01
N HIS A 37 1.44 6.91 2.75
CA HIS A 37 0.44 6.84 3.81
C HIS A 37 0.59 5.59 4.69
N LEU A 38 0.88 4.43 4.10
CA LEU A 38 1.13 3.22 4.89
C LEU A 38 2.37 3.38 5.79
N GLN A 39 3.45 3.98 5.29
CA GLN A 39 4.68 4.26 6.06
C GLN A 39 4.47 5.32 7.16
N SER A 40 3.50 6.21 6.99
CA SER A 40 3.13 7.22 8.00
C SER A 40 2.19 6.65 9.07
N ALA A 41 1.53 5.52 8.81
CA ALA A 41 0.66 4.88 9.77
C ALA A 41 1.44 4.39 11.01
N GLY A 42 0.77 4.28 12.15
CA GLY A 42 1.37 3.73 13.37
C GLY A 42 1.93 2.31 13.17
N HIS A 43 2.99 1.97 13.90
CA HIS A 43 3.71 0.70 13.76
C HIS A 43 2.81 -0.55 13.83
N GLU A 44 1.82 -0.56 14.74
CA GLU A 44 0.82 -1.63 14.85
C GLU A 44 0.09 -1.86 13.52
N TYR A 45 -0.34 -0.79 12.84
CA TYR A 45 -1.03 -0.88 11.55
C TYR A 45 -0.10 -1.29 10.41
N GLN A 46 1.16 -0.84 10.42
CA GLN A 46 2.14 -1.29 9.43
C GLN A 46 2.35 -2.80 9.53
N LEU A 47 2.48 -3.32 10.76
CA LEU A 47 2.62 -4.75 11.02
C LEU A 47 1.38 -5.54 10.56
N GLU A 48 0.18 -5.05 10.86
CA GLU A 48 -1.07 -5.68 10.40
C GLU A 48 -1.13 -5.77 8.87
N VAL A 49 -0.72 -4.71 8.16
CA VAL A 49 -0.66 -4.70 6.69
C VAL A 49 0.40 -5.67 6.18
N SER A 50 1.60 -5.69 6.77
CA SER A 50 2.66 -6.65 6.41
C SER A 50 2.22 -8.11 6.60
N LEU A 51 1.51 -8.40 7.69
CA LEU A 51 0.95 -9.73 7.95
C LEU A 51 -0.17 -10.06 6.95
N ALA A 52 -1.02 -9.10 6.59
CA ALA A 52 -2.06 -9.30 5.58
C ALA A 52 -1.45 -9.57 4.19
N LEU A 53 -0.44 -8.82 3.76
CA LEU A 53 0.31 -9.02 2.53
C LEU A 53 0.95 -10.42 2.48
N SER A 54 1.56 -10.85 3.59
CA SER A 54 2.10 -12.21 3.72
C SER A 54 1.01 -13.27 3.55
N ARG A 55 -0.16 -13.09 4.19
CA ARG A 55 -1.28 -14.04 4.13
C ARG A 55 -1.89 -14.19 2.74
N ILE A 56 -1.90 -13.13 1.94
CA ILE A 56 -2.38 -13.19 0.55
C ILE A 56 -1.30 -13.63 -0.44
N GLY A 57 -0.10 -13.99 0.02
CA GLY A 57 0.98 -14.48 -0.83
C GLY A 57 1.69 -13.37 -1.60
N SER A 58 1.70 -12.14 -1.09
CA SER A 58 2.42 -11.00 -1.68
C SER A 58 3.47 -10.41 -0.73
N PRO A 59 4.37 -11.23 -0.15
CA PRO A 59 5.38 -10.74 0.80
C PRO A 59 6.37 -9.76 0.16
N ASP A 60 6.63 -9.87 -1.15
CA ASP A 60 7.53 -8.96 -1.87
C ASP A 60 7.03 -7.49 -1.85
N LEU A 61 5.72 -7.28 -1.67
CA LEU A 61 5.14 -5.94 -1.54
C LEU A 61 5.48 -5.27 -0.21
N ILE A 62 5.89 -6.02 0.81
CA ILE A 62 6.26 -5.46 2.12
C ILE A 62 7.49 -4.57 1.96
N GLU A 63 8.53 -5.08 1.29
CA GLU A 63 9.74 -4.32 0.99
C GLU A 63 9.45 -3.19 0.00
N ALA A 64 8.71 -3.48 -1.08
CA ALA A 64 8.39 -2.48 -2.10
C ALA A 64 7.58 -1.29 -1.57
N LEU A 65 6.73 -1.50 -0.55
CA LEU A 65 5.97 -0.45 0.11
C LEU A 65 6.72 0.20 1.29
N GLY A 66 7.94 -0.25 1.61
CA GLY A 66 8.75 0.27 2.70
C GLY A 66 8.19 -0.05 4.09
N LEU A 67 7.40 -1.13 4.23
CA LEU A 67 6.77 -1.51 5.48
C LEU A 67 7.72 -2.32 6.36
N GLN A 68 7.55 -2.20 7.67
CA GLN A 68 8.28 -3.05 8.60
C GLN A 68 7.72 -4.47 8.56
N ALA A 69 8.59 -5.44 8.29
CA ALA A 69 8.27 -6.86 8.43
C ALA A 69 8.31 -7.26 9.92
N ASP A 70 7.48 -8.25 10.28
CA ASP A 70 7.54 -8.86 11.60
C ASP A 70 8.94 -9.48 11.78
N SER A 71 9.74 -8.89 12.67
CA SER A 71 11.11 -9.32 12.96
C SER A 71 11.06 -10.35 14.09
N SER A 72 10.46 -11.51 13.81
CA SER A 72 10.38 -12.64 14.73
C SER A 72 11.54 -13.61 14.54
#